data_AF-A0A9E0XAV3-F1
#
_entry.id   AF-A0A9E0XAV3-F1
#
_cell.length_a   1.000
_cell.length_b   1.000
_cell.length_c   1.000
_cell.angle_alpha   90.00
_cell.angle_beta   90.00
_cell.angle_gamma   90.00
#
_symmetry.space_group_name_H-M   'P 1'
#
loop_
_entity.id
_entity.type
_entity.pdbx_description
1 polymer ?
#
loop_
_entity_poly.entity_id
_entity_poly.type
_entity_poly.pdbx_seq_one_letter_code
_entity_poly.pdbx_strand_id
1 'polypeptide(L)' 'MGGAPWHRTKAYESQNPMNYAANFKTPTLVIHGGLDYRVPDAQGLEFYAALKAQHVPARLVHFPDENHWVLHPQNSVF' A
#
# COMPACT_ATOMS: atom_id res chain seq x y z
N MET A 1 -17.85 6.94 -2.59
CA MET A 1 -17.19 7.93 -3.46
C MET A 1 -18.06 8.44 -4.63
N GLY A 2 -19.28 7.92 -4.83
CA GLY A 2 -20.22 8.41 -5.85
C GLY A 2 -19.77 8.11 -7.28
N GLY A 3 -20.52 7.27 -8.01
CA GLY A 3 -20.21 6.89 -9.39
C GLY A 3 -19.14 5.81 -9.53
N ALA A 4 -18.91 5.37 -10.78
CA ALA A 4 -17.91 4.37 -11.12
C ALA A 4 -16.49 4.96 -11.13
N PRO A 5 -15.45 4.17 -10.79
CA PRO A 5 -14.08 4.67 -10.63
C PRO A 5 -13.47 5.25 -11.92
N TRP A 6 -13.84 4.73 -13.10
CA TRP A 6 -13.34 5.26 -14.37
C TRP A 6 -13.88 6.65 -14.74
N HIS A 7 -14.91 7.14 -14.03
CA HIS A 7 -15.39 8.52 -14.18
C HIS A 7 -14.54 9.54 -13.42
N ARG A 8 -13.53 9.10 -12.65
CA ARG A 8 -12.55 9.98 -11.98
C ARG A 8 -13.21 11.13 -11.24
N THR A 9 -14.26 10.83 -10.47
CA THR A 9 -15.01 11.87 -9.77
C THR A 9 -14.09 12.63 -8.81
N LYS A 10 -14.42 13.89 -8.49
CA LYS A 10 -13.63 14.70 -7.56
C LYS A 10 -13.33 13.96 -6.25
N ALA A 11 -14.28 13.16 -5.76
CA ALA A 11 -14.10 12.36 -4.57
C ALA A 11 -13.02 11.27 -4.75
N TYR A 12 -13.05 10.51 -5.87
CA TYR A 12 -12.00 9.54 -6.18
C TYR A 12 -10.63 10.20 -6.30
N GLU A 13 -10.52 11.31 -7.03
CA GLU A 13 -9.25 12.01 -7.23
C GLU A 13 -8.67 12.58 -5.94
N SER A 14 -9.52 13.13 -5.07
CA SER A 14 -9.08 13.65 -3.76
C SER A 14 -8.63 12.57 -2.78
N GLN A 15 -9.01 11.31 -3.00
CA GLN A 15 -8.67 10.19 -2.12
C GLN A 15 -7.66 9.24 -2.75
N ASN A 16 -7.16 9.52 -3.96
CA ASN A 16 -6.10 8.74 -4.60
C ASN A 16 -4.72 9.16 -4.04
N PRO A 17 -4.02 8.32 -3.26
CA PRO A 17 -2.74 8.70 -2.65
C PRO A 17 -1.64 8.96 -3.70
N MET A 18 -1.72 8.32 -4.87
CA MET A 18 -0.71 8.47 -5.92
C MET A 18 -0.69 9.87 -6.53
N ASN A 19 -1.82 10.60 -6.47
CA ASN A 19 -1.86 12.02 -6.86
C ASN A 19 -0.95 12.91 -6.00
N TYR A 20 -0.54 12.42 -4.82
CA TYR A 20 0.30 13.12 -3.87
C TYR A 20 1.70 12.52 -3.75
N ALA A 21 2.06 11.56 -4.62
CA ALA A 21 3.29 10.78 -4.48
C ALA A 21 4.56 11.65 -4.44
N ALA A 22 4.59 12.74 -5.23
CA ALA A 22 5.70 13.69 -5.26
C ALA A 22 5.98 14.40 -3.92
N ASN A 23 5.05 14.33 -2.96
CA ASN A 23 5.17 14.95 -1.64
C ASN A 23 5.62 13.97 -0.55
N PHE A 24 5.83 12.70 -0.89
CA PHE A 24 6.26 11.71 0.10
C PHE A 24 7.66 12.03 0.62
N LYS A 25 7.80 12.11 1.94
CA LYS A 25 9.06 12.47 2.62
C LYS A 25 9.26 11.81 3.98
N THR A 26 8.19 11.25 4.55
CA THR A 26 8.22 10.65 5.88
C THR A 26 8.80 9.25 5.81
N PRO A 27 9.78 8.89 6.65
CA PRO A 27 10.21 7.51 6.78
C PRO A 27 9.02 6.57 7.01
N THR A 28 8.91 5.53 6.18
CA THR A 28 7.69 4.70 6.12
C THR A 28 8.01 3.21 6.23
N LEU A 29 7.21 2.49 7.01
CA LEU A 29 7.17 1.03 7.01
C LEU A 29 5.95 0.58 6.21
N VAL A 30 6.16 -0.24 5.18
CA VAL A 30 5.09 -0.87 4.39
C VAL A 30 4.96 -2.33 4.83
N ILE A 31 3.74 -2.78 5.09
CA ILE A 31 3.43 -4.16 5.49
C ILE A 31 2.34 -4.68 4.56
N HIS A 32 2.53 -5.86 3.97
CA HIS A 32 1.53 -6.47 3.08
C HIS A 32 1.58 -8.01 3.10
N GLY A 33 0.41 -8.65 2.99
CA GLY A 33 0.27 -10.10 2.81
C GLY A 33 0.19 -10.50 1.33
N GLY A 34 0.94 -11.53 0.92
CA GLY A 34 1.01 -11.99 -0.47
C GLY A 34 -0.26 -12.65 -0.98
N LEU A 35 -1.15 -13.08 -0.09
CA LEU A 35 -2.45 -13.70 -0.41
C LEU A 35 -3.62 -12.73 -0.16
N ASP A 36 -3.37 -11.42 -0.12
CA ASP A 36 -4.43 -10.41 0.01
C ASP A 36 -5.17 -10.21 -1.33
N TYR A 37 -6.23 -10.98 -1.54
CA TYR A 37 -7.11 -10.83 -2.70
C TYR A 37 -8.11 -9.68 -2.58
N ARG A 38 -8.17 -8.97 -1.44
CA ARG A 38 -9.01 -7.78 -1.25
C ARG A 38 -8.26 -6.51 -1.66
N VAL A 39 -6.99 -6.43 -1.30
CA VAL A 39 -6.06 -5.37 -1.69
C VAL A 39 -4.79 -6.06 -2.21
N PRO A 40 -4.67 -6.28 -3.53
CA PRO A 40 -3.51 -6.98 -4.09
C PRO A 40 -2.18 -6.40 -3.62
N ASP A 41 -1.25 -7.27 -3.26
CA ASP A 41 0.10 -6.97 -2.77
C ASP A 41 0.87 -5.99 -3.67
N ALA A 42 0.63 -6.05 -4.98
CA ALA A 42 1.12 -5.11 -5.96
C ALA A 42 0.92 -3.64 -5.53
N GLN A 43 -0.19 -3.28 -4.88
CA GLN A 43 -0.41 -1.90 -4.41
C GLN A 43 0.58 -1.48 -3.32
N GLY A 44 0.87 -2.37 -2.37
CA GLY A 44 1.88 -2.12 -1.33
C GLY A 44 3.29 -2.06 -1.92
N LEU A 45 3.59 -2.94 -2.87
CA LEU A 45 4.88 -2.98 -3.57
C LEU A 45 5.09 -1.73 -4.44
N GLU A 46 4.07 -1.26 -5.14
CA GLU A 46 4.10 -0.01 -5.91
C GLU A 46 4.34 1.21 -5.01
N PHE A 47 3.66 1.28 -3.86
CA PHE A 47 3.88 2.35 -2.89
C PHE A 47 5.30 2.31 -2.31
N TYR A 48 5.81 1.13 -1.94
CA TYR A 48 7.19 0.95 -1.51
C TYR A 48 8.19 1.38 -2.60
N ALA A 49 7.96 0.97 -3.85
CA ALA A 49 8.80 1.36 -4.98
C ALA A 49 8.80 2.87 -5.21
N ALA A 50 7.63 3.53 -5.11
CA ALA A 50 7.51 4.99 -5.23
C ALA A 50 8.27 5.74 -4.13
N LEU A 51 8.25 5.24 -2.88
CA LEU A 51 9.05 5.77 -1.78
C LEU A 51 10.55 5.62 -2.05
N LYS A 52 10.97 4.43 -2.51
CA LYS A 52 12.38 4.13 -2.83
C LYS A 52 12.91 4.98 -3.98
N ALA A 53 12.13 5.16 -5.04
CA ALA A 53 12.50 5.99 -6.19
C ALA A 53 12.72 7.47 -5.80
N GLN A 54 12.02 7.94 -4.77
CA GLN A 54 12.15 9.29 -4.23
C GLN A 54 13.18 9.40 -3.09
N HIS A 55 13.95 8.34 -2.84
CA HIS A 55 14.95 8.28 -1.77
C HIS A 55 14.38 8.50 -0.35
N VAL A 56 13.07 8.26 -0.17
CA VAL A 56 12.45 8.26 1.16
C VAL A 56 12.91 7.01 1.93
N PRO A 57 13.36 7.12 3.19
CA PRO A 57 13.70 5.95 3.99
C PRO A 57 12.48 5.04 4.14
N ALA A 58 12.54 3.85 3.53
CA ALA A 58 11.44 2.91 3.53
C ALA A 58 11.90 1.48 3.83
N ARG A 59 11.10 0.76 4.61
CA ARG A 59 11.23 -0.69 4.84
C ARG A 59 9.96 -1.40 4.40
N LEU A 60 10.12 -2.65 3.98
CA LEU A 60 9.03 -3.53 3.59
C LEU A 60 9.05 -4.77 4.49
N VAL A 61 7.90 -5.13 5.03
CA VAL A 61 7.63 -6.44 5.63
C VAL A 61 6.58 -7.11 4.77
N HIS A 62 6.98 -8.14 4.05
CA HIS A 62 6.10 -8.88 3.15
C HIS A 62 5.90 -10.29 3.70
N PHE A 63 4.64 -10.64 3.96
CA PHE A 63 4.27 -11.97 4.44
C PHE A 63 3.67 -12.77 3.28
N PRO A 64 4.47 -13.60 2.57
CA PRO A 64 4.03 -14.22 1.32
C PRO A 64 2.86 -15.19 1.47
N ASP A 65 2.62 -15.69 2.68
CA ASP A 65 1.61 -16.67 3.06
C ASP A 65 0.44 -16.09 3.88
N GLU A 66 0.45 -14.79 4.17
CA GLU A 66 -0.66 -14.10 4.84
C GLU A 66 -1.65 -13.50 3.85
N ASN A 67 -2.91 -13.37 4.28
CA ASN A 67 -3.97 -12.75 3.51
C ASN A 67 -4.12 -11.26 3.87
N HIS A 68 -5.34 -10.71 3.80
CA HIS A 68 -5.64 -9.34 4.24
C HIS A 68 -5.35 -9.08 5.73
N TRP A 69 -5.18 -10.13 6.53
CA TRP A 69 -4.82 -10.09 7.93
C TRP A 69 -3.56 -10.92 8.16
N VAL A 70 -2.80 -10.56 9.19
CA VAL A 70 -1.67 -11.36 9.68
C VAL A 70 -2.20 -12.33 10.74
N LEU A 71 -2.29 -13.62 10.41
CA LEU A 71 -2.96 -14.62 11.23
C LEU A 71 -2.05 -15.75 11.70
N HIS A 72 -0.93 -16.03 11.02
CA HIS A 72 -0.02 -17.07 11.46
C HIS A 72 0.61 -16.64 12.79
N PRO A 73 0.60 -17.52 13.81
CA PRO A 73 1.06 -17.14 15.14
C PRO A 73 2.48 -16.56 15.16
N GLN A 74 3.38 -17.08 14.31
CA GLN A 74 4.77 -16.61 14.21
C GLN A 74 4.89 -15.22 13.56
N ASN A 75 3.95 -14.84 12.70
CA ASN A 75 3.93 -13.54 12.05
C ASN A 75 3.27 -12.46 12.93
N SER A 76 2.43 -12.87 13.89
CA SER A 76 1.68 -11.98 14.79
C SER A 76 2.31 -11.83 16.19
N VAL A 77 3.60 -12.12 16.35
CA VAL A 77 4.29 -12.12 17.67
C VAL A 77 4.61 -10.70 18.17
N PHE A 78 4.31 -9.66 17.39
CA PHE A 78 4.68 -8.27 17.69
C PHE A 78 3.50 -7.32 17.57
#